data_AF-A0A2H9LWR9-F1
#
_entry.id   AF-A0A2H9LWR9-F1
#
_cell.length_a   1.000
_cell.length_b   1.000
_cell.length_c   1.000
_cell.angle_alpha   90.00
_cell.angle_beta   90.00
_cell.angle_gamma   90.00
#
_symmetry.space_group_name_H-M   'P 1'
#
loop_
_entity.id
_entity.type
_entity.pdbx_description
1 polymer ?
#
loop_
_entity_poly.entity_id
_entity_poly.type
_entity_poly.pdbx_seq_one_letter_code
_entity_poly.pdbx_strand_id
1 'polypeptide(L)'
;MAVAELASVYGTPLYVIDASRVRANFAAIKTAFERHYANTKIYYAVKANSNLALLKLIRSLGGFADVASPGELRAAQLAGFGGNGILATANSLNDAEIASIRESGALFNFDSLAIYEKARRLGRLPELVSFRVNPGIGAGHHEHCVTGSR
;
A
#
# COMPACT_ATOMS: atom_id res chain seq x y z
N MET A 1 13.09 12.83 -24.12
CA MET A 1 12.08 12.99 -25.17
C MET A 1 11.05 13.98 -24.70
N ALA A 2 10.67 14.92 -25.56
CA ALA A 2 9.51 15.77 -25.30
C ALA A 2 8.22 14.94 -25.30
N VAL A 3 7.17 15.42 -24.63
CA VAL A 3 5.87 14.70 -24.57
C VAL A 3 5.31 14.44 -25.96
N ALA A 4 5.46 15.39 -26.90
CA ALA A 4 5.01 15.24 -28.28
C ALA A 4 5.72 14.09 -29.02
N GLU A 5 7.02 13.88 -28.76
CA GLU A 5 7.79 12.79 -29.35
C GLU A 5 7.32 11.43 -28.84
N LEU A 6 7.01 11.33 -27.53
CA LEU A 6 6.46 10.11 -26.94
C LEU A 6 5.10 9.76 -27.57
N ALA A 7 4.22 10.74 -27.75
CA ALA A 7 2.93 10.54 -28.40
C ALA A 7 3.08 10.08 -29.86
N SER A 8 4.07 10.62 -30.59
CA SER A 8 4.35 10.19 -31.96
C SER A 8 4.90 8.75 -32.04
N VAL A 9 5.70 8.32 -31.07
CA VAL A 9 6.33 6.99 -31.06
C VAL A 9 5.38 5.90 -30.56
N TYR A 10 4.58 6.19 -29.52
CA TYR A 10 3.75 5.20 -28.84
C TYR A 10 2.24 5.33 -29.09
N GLY A 11 1.80 6.38 -29.80
CA GLY A 11 0.39 6.66 -30.06
C GLY A 11 -0.35 7.26 -28.85
N THR A 12 -1.66 7.50 -28.99
CA THR A 12 -2.52 8.08 -27.93
C THR A 12 -3.88 7.37 -27.84
N PRO A 13 -4.50 7.29 -26.63
CA PRO A 13 -4.09 7.92 -25.37
C PRO A 13 -2.89 7.22 -24.71
N LEU A 14 -1.97 8.00 -24.13
CA LEU A 14 -0.72 7.53 -23.54
C LEU A 14 -0.55 8.01 -22.10
N TYR A 15 -0.33 7.07 -21.18
CA TYR A 15 0.13 7.39 -19.84
C TYR A 15 1.66 7.45 -19.80
N VAL A 16 2.20 8.55 -19.24
CA VAL A 16 3.64 8.74 -19.05
C VAL A 16 3.91 8.92 -17.56
N ILE A 17 4.85 8.13 -17.02
CA ILE A 17 5.26 8.20 -15.63
C ILE A 17 6.71 8.67 -15.58
N ASP A 18 6.95 9.81 -14.94
CA ASP A 18 8.30 10.32 -14.69
C ASP A 18 8.91 9.64 -13.44
N ALA A 19 9.83 8.70 -13.68
CA ALA A 19 10.53 8.00 -12.61
C ALA A 19 11.35 8.94 -11.70
N SER A 20 11.89 10.04 -12.23
CA SER A 20 12.65 11.02 -11.44
C SER A 20 11.73 11.72 -10.45
N ARG A 21 10.51 12.06 -10.88
CA ARG A 21 9.50 12.63 -9.99
C ARG A 21 9.05 11.65 -8.91
N VAL A 22 8.88 10.37 -9.24
CA VAL A 22 8.57 9.33 -8.24
C VAL A 22 9.68 9.24 -7.19
N ARG A 23 10.95 9.22 -7.60
CA ARG A 23 12.11 9.19 -6.69
C ARG A 23 12.14 10.41 -5.78
N ALA A 24 11.94 11.61 -6.34
CA ALA A 24 11.93 12.86 -5.59
C ALA A 24 10.81 12.88 -4.54
N ASN A 25 9.59 12.48 -4.91
CA ASN A 25 8.46 12.42 -3.98
C ASN A 25 8.71 11.42 -2.84
N PHE A 26 9.22 10.23 -3.17
CA PHE A 26 9.54 9.21 -2.17
C PHE A 26 10.62 9.70 -1.18
N ALA A 27 11.69 10.29 -1.70
CA ALA A 27 12.77 10.85 -0.89
C ALA A 27 12.30 11.98 0.03
N ALA A 28 11.40 12.85 -0.45
CA ALA A 28 10.83 13.92 0.34
C ALA A 28 10.04 13.39 1.55
N ILE A 29 9.18 12.40 1.35
CA ILE A 29 8.43 11.74 2.43
C ILE A 29 9.40 11.07 3.41
N LYS A 30 10.32 10.24 2.90
CA LYS A 30 11.29 9.50 3.71
C LYS A 30 12.12 10.43 4.59
N THR A 31 12.68 11.48 4.00
CA THR A 31 13.52 12.46 4.73
C THR A 31 12.73 13.22 5.78
N ALA A 32 11.46 13.57 5.52
CA ALA A 32 10.64 14.30 6.47
C ALA A 32 10.38 13.49 7.75
N PHE A 33 10.12 12.19 7.61
CA PHE A 33 9.86 11.31 8.76
C PHE A 33 11.14 10.84 9.46
N GLU A 34 12.19 10.49 8.72
CA GLU A 34 13.44 9.97 9.31
C GLU A 34 14.16 10.98 10.21
N ARG A 35 13.90 12.28 10.03
CA ARG A 35 14.37 13.34 10.94
C ARG A 35 13.85 13.20 12.37
N HIS A 36 12.69 12.56 12.55
CA HIS A 36 12.02 12.43 13.84
C HIS A 36 11.85 10.97 14.27
N TYR A 37 11.80 10.04 13.31
CA TYR A 37 11.49 8.63 13.54
C TYR A 37 12.43 7.74 12.73
N ALA A 38 13.47 7.21 13.38
CA ALA A 38 14.52 6.42 12.71
C ALA A 38 14.00 5.11 12.07
N ASN A 39 12.87 4.58 12.54
CA ASN A 39 12.31 3.29 12.11
C ASN A 39 11.06 3.44 11.21
N THR A 40 10.95 4.54 10.46
CA THR A 40 9.82 4.74 9.55
C THR A 40 9.86 3.79 8.34
N LYS A 41 8.73 3.14 8.08
CA LYS A 41 8.48 2.38 6.84
C LYS A 41 7.42 3.07 6.00
N ILE A 42 7.66 3.18 4.70
CA ILE A 42 6.70 3.77 3.76
C ILE A 42 6.02 2.63 3.01
N TYR A 43 4.77 2.34 3.37
CA TYR A 43 3.92 1.42 2.62
C TYR A 43 3.17 2.20 1.54
N TYR A 44 3.57 2.01 0.28
CA TYR A 44 2.91 2.65 -0.87
C TYR A 44 1.56 1.99 -1.13
N ALA A 45 0.49 2.78 -1.15
CA ALA A 45 -0.86 2.32 -1.46
C ALA A 45 -0.97 1.87 -2.91
N VAL A 46 -0.95 0.55 -3.15
CA VAL A 46 -0.90 -0.04 -4.49
C VAL A 46 -2.10 0.36 -5.35
N LYS A 47 -3.28 0.54 -4.74
CA LYS A 47 -4.50 1.07 -5.38
C LYS A 47 -4.29 2.39 -6.14
N ALA A 48 -3.29 3.20 -5.77
CA ALA A 48 -3.01 4.46 -6.47
C ALA A 48 -2.49 4.22 -7.89
N ASN A 49 -1.62 3.22 -8.06
CA ASN A 49 -1.12 2.76 -9.36
C ASN A 49 -0.37 1.42 -9.16
N SER A 50 -0.92 0.34 -9.73
CA SER A 50 -0.41 -1.03 -9.59
C SER A 50 0.54 -1.46 -10.72
N ASN A 51 1.00 -0.53 -11.56
CA ASN A 51 1.94 -0.83 -12.63
C ASN A 51 3.23 -1.46 -12.08
N LEU A 52 3.62 -2.62 -12.63
CA LEU A 52 4.74 -3.41 -12.11
C LEU A 52 6.08 -2.66 -12.15
N ALA A 53 6.32 -1.80 -13.15
CA ALA A 53 7.56 -1.04 -13.23
C ALA A 53 7.63 0.01 -12.12
N LEU A 54 6.50 0.67 -11.82
CA LEU A 54 6.40 1.61 -10.70
C LEU A 54 6.58 0.89 -9.35
N LEU A 55 5.92 -0.25 -9.15
CA LEU A 55 6.06 -1.02 -7.91
C LEU A 55 7.50 -1.51 -7.69
N LYS A 56 8.17 -1.98 -8.75
CA LYS A 56 9.61 -2.33 -8.71
C LYS A 56 10.49 -1.12 -8.36
N LEU A 57 10.17 0.06 -8.91
CA LEU A 57 10.85 1.31 -8.59
C LEU A 57 10.68 1.66 -7.09
N ILE A 58 9.45 1.66 -6.57
CA ILE A 58 9.17 1.92 -5.15
C ILE A 58 9.94 0.95 -4.26
N ARG A 59 9.93 -0.35 -4.58
CA ARG A 59 10.70 -1.37 -3.84
C ARG A 59 12.20 -1.05 -3.85
N SER A 60 12.77 -0.69 -5.01
CA SER A 60 14.19 -0.36 -5.12
C SER A 60 14.61 0.88 -4.32
N LEU A 61 13.64 1.74 -3.97
CA LEU A 61 13.86 2.90 -3.09
C LEU A 61 13.77 2.55 -1.60
N GLY A 62 13.52 1.28 -1.26
CA GLY A 62 13.30 0.81 0.10
C GLY A 62 11.85 0.94 0.59
N GLY A 63 10.91 1.15 -0.34
CA GLY A 63 9.48 1.18 -0.02
C GLY A 63 8.91 -0.21 0.26
N PHE A 64 7.71 -0.22 0.83
CA PHE A 64 6.88 -1.38 1.14
C PHE A 64 5.55 -1.25 0.38
N ALA A 65 4.70 -2.29 0.37
CA ALA A 65 3.42 -2.28 -0.34
C ALA A 65 2.22 -2.34 0.62
N ASP A 66 1.30 -1.38 0.55
CA ASP A 66 -0.03 -1.46 1.16
C ASP A 66 -1.03 -1.94 0.12
N VAL A 67 -1.67 -3.09 0.38
CA VAL A 67 -2.57 -3.78 -0.55
C VAL A 67 -3.96 -3.92 0.05
N ALA A 68 -4.98 -3.69 -0.76
CA ALA A 68 -6.39 -3.77 -0.36
C ALA A 68 -7.15 -4.94 -1.01
N SER A 69 -6.51 -5.69 -1.92
CA SER A 69 -7.14 -6.81 -2.63
C SER A 69 -6.15 -7.92 -3.00
N PRO A 70 -6.64 -9.13 -3.35
CA PRO A 70 -5.78 -10.20 -3.86
C PRO A 70 -5.04 -9.85 -5.15
N GLY A 71 -5.65 -9.03 -6.01
CA GLY A 71 -5.01 -8.54 -7.23
C GLY A 71 -3.82 -7.62 -6.94
N GLU A 72 -3.95 -6.75 -5.95
CA GLU A 72 -2.86 -5.88 -5.49
C GLU A 72 -1.77 -6.67 -4.77
N LEU A 73 -2.15 -7.65 -3.94
CA LEU A 73 -1.20 -8.59 -3.33
C LEU A 73 -0.39 -9.31 -4.41
N ARG A 74 -1.05 -9.78 -5.46
CA ARG A 74 -0.39 -10.45 -6.58
C ARG A 74 0.53 -9.50 -7.35
N ALA A 75 0.11 -8.27 -7.62
CA ALA A 75 0.94 -7.26 -8.28
C ALA A 75 2.19 -6.93 -7.44
N ALA A 76 2.04 -6.78 -6.12
CA ALA A 76 3.17 -6.59 -5.20
C ALA A 76 4.13 -7.79 -5.21
N GLN A 77 3.63 -9.02 -5.16
CA GLN A 77 4.46 -10.22 -5.28
C GLN A 77 5.20 -10.30 -6.63
N LEU A 78 4.55 -9.94 -7.74
CA LEU A 78 5.19 -9.90 -9.07
C LEU A 78 6.24 -8.79 -9.18
N ALA A 79 6.04 -7.69 -8.46
CA ALA A 79 7.06 -6.67 -8.28
C ALA A 79 8.13 -7.09 -7.26
N GLY A 80 7.96 -8.25 -6.62
CA GLY A 80 8.86 -8.94 -5.70
C GLY A 80 8.94 -8.33 -4.30
N PHE A 81 7.83 -7.80 -3.81
CA PHE A 81 7.60 -7.64 -2.37
C PHE A 81 7.25 -9.00 -1.76
N GLY A 82 7.53 -9.20 -0.47
CA GLY A 82 7.16 -10.42 0.25
C GLY A 82 7.27 -10.26 1.76
N GLY A 83 6.64 -11.17 2.52
CA GLY A 83 6.65 -11.14 3.97
C GLY A 83 6.14 -9.81 4.54
N ASN A 84 6.82 -9.30 5.57
CA ASN A 84 6.50 -8.00 6.17
C ASN A 84 6.77 -6.78 5.26
N GLY A 85 7.28 -7.03 4.05
CA GLY A 85 7.33 -6.12 2.91
C GLY A 85 5.95 -5.64 2.44
N ILE A 86 4.89 -6.34 2.86
CA ILE A 86 3.50 -6.13 2.45
C ILE A 86 2.63 -5.95 3.70
N LEU A 87 1.76 -4.94 3.67
CA LEU A 87 0.69 -4.71 4.63
C LEU A 87 -0.65 -4.86 3.91
N ALA A 88 -1.52 -5.75 4.38
CA ALA A 88 -2.85 -5.94 3.84
C ALA A 88 -3.87 -5.12 4.65
N THR A 89 -4.35 -4.04 4.06
CA THR A 89 -5.40 -3.17 4.61
C THR A 89 -6.70 -3.39 3.84
N ALA A 90 -7.45 -4.43 4.21
CA ALA A 90 -8.69 -4.80 3.55
C ALA A 90 -9.85 -4.89 4.57
N ASN A 91 -11.01 -4.37 4.18
CA ASN A 91 -12.20 -4.27 5.02
C ASN A 91 -13.20 -5.41 4.83
N SER A 92 -13.04 -6.23 3.79
CA SER A 92 -13.98 -7.29 3.43
C SER A 92 -13.21 -8.51 2.91
N LEU A 93 -12.68 -9.34 3.80
CA LEU A 93 -11.89 -10.53 3.44
C LEU A 93 -12.69 -11.83 3.59
N ASN A 94 -12.76 -12.60 2.51
CA ASN A 94 -13.24 -13.98 2.54
C ASN A 94 -12.13 -14.95 3.02
N ASP A 95 -12.49 -16.21 3.28
CA ASP A 95 -11.58 -17.21 3.88
C ASP A 95 -10.37 -17.49 2.99
N ALA A 96 -10.55 -17.53 1.67
CA ALA A 96 -9.47 -17.76 0.71
C ALA A 96 -8.52 -16.55 0.63
N GLU A 97 -9.05 -15.34 0.72
CA GLU A 97 -8.24 -14.10 0.73
C GLU A 97 -7.40 -14.00 2.00
N ILE A 98 -7.99 -14.34 3.16
CA ILE A 98 -7.25 -14.42 4.43
C ILE A 98 -6.13 -15.46 4.34
N ALA A 99 -6.42 -16.64 3.80
CA ALA A 99 -5.42 -17.69 3.60
C ALA A 99 -4.28 -17.21 2.69
N SER A 100 -4.60 -16.55 1.58
CA SER A 100 -3.62 -16.02 0.63
C SER A 100 -2.71 -14.95 1.25
N ILE A 101 -3.27 -14.00 2.01
CA ILE A 101 -2.49 -12.98 2.72
C ILE A 101 -1.55 -13.66 3.72
N ARG A 102 -2.06 -14.63 4.50
CA ARG A 102 -1.26 -15.37 5.48
C ARG A 102 -0.12 -16.15 4.83
N GLU A 103 -0.38 -16.89 3.75
CA GLU A 103 0.61 -17.68 3.02
C GLU A 103 1.70 -16.80 2.39
N SER A 104 1.35 -15.56 2.02
CA SER A 104 2.33 -14.59 1.52
C SER A 104 3.28 -14.04 2.59
N GLY A 105 2.97 -14.25 3.88
CA GLY A 105 3.67 -13.67 5.01
C GLY A 105 3.42 -12.17 5.22
N ALA A 106 2.44 -11.60 4.51
CA ALA A 106 2.05 -10.20 4.66
C ALA A 106 1.51 -9.92 6.06
N LEU A 107 1.71 -8.69 6.53
CA LEU A 107 1.10 -8.21 7.77
C LEU A 107 -0.38 -7.92 7.54
N PHE A 108 -1.19 -8.13 8.56
CA PHE A 108 -2.60 -7.72 8.55
C PHE A 108 -2.78 -6.35 9.21
N ASN A 109 -3.58 -5.50 8.57
CA ASN A 109 -4.19 -4.33 9.17
C ASN A 109 -5.72 -4.53 9.21
N PHE A 110 -6.21 -5.03 10.34
CA PHE A 110 -7.60 -5.44 10.49
C PHE A 110 -8.52 -4.23 10.66
N ASP A 111 -9.56 -4.16 9.83
CA ASP A 111 -10.60 -3.13 9.90
C ASP A 111 -11.70 -3.47 10.93
N SER A 112 -11.81 -4.74 11.34
CA SER A 112 -12.79 -5.18 12.35
C SER A 112 -12.32 -6.40 13.15
N LEU A 113 -12.85 -6.55 14.37
CA LEU A 113 -12.64 -7.72 15.21
C LEU A 113 -13.18 -9.00 14.56
N ALA A 114 -14.26 -8.91 13.79
CA ALA A 114 -14.83 -10.07 13.10
C ALA A 114 -13.85 -10.70 12.10
N ILE A 115 -13.12 -9.88 11.34
CA ILE A 115 -12.10 -10.38 10.40
C ILE A 115 -10.89 -10.93 11.17
N TYR A 116 -10.47 -10.28 12.25
CA TYR A 116 -9.40 -10.79 13.10
C TYR A 116 -9.71 -12.17 13.68
N GLU A 117 -10.91 -12.35 14.27
CA GLU A 117 -11.33 -13.64 14.83
C GLU A 117 -11.44 -14.73 13.75
N LYS A 118 -11.97 -14.35 12.58
CA LYS A 118 -12.01 -15.23 11.42
C LYS A 118 -10.60 -15.67 10.99
N ALA A 119 -9.65 -14.74 10.93
CA ALA A 119 -8.27 -15.04 10.57
C ALA A 119 -7.56 -15.92 11.60
N ARG A 120 -7.80 -15.69 12.90
CA ARG A 120 -7.33 -16.56 14.00
C ARG A 120 -7.87 -17.99 13.89
N ARG A 121 -9.15 -18.15 13.55
CA ARG A 121 -9.77 -19.46 13.38
C ARG A 121 -9.18 -20.22 12.20
N LEU A 122 -8.83 -19.51 11.12
CA LEU A 122 -8.27 -20.11 9.92
C LEU A 122 -6.79 -20.51 10.06
N GLY A 123 -6.07 -20.00 11.06
CA GLY A 123 -4.70 -20.41 11.34
C GLY A 123 -3.88 -19.41 12.16
N ARG A 124 -2.58 -19.71 12.32
CA ARG A 124 -1.65 -18.83 13.02
C ARG A 124 -1.46 -17.52 12.27
N LEU A 125 -1.58 -16.41 13.00
CA LEU A 125 -1.31 -15.06 12.49
C LEU A 125 0.20 -14.74 12.55
N PRO A 126 0.67 -13.77 11.75
CA PRO A 126 2.01 -13.21 11.91
C PRO A 126 2.25 -12.69 13.34
N GLU A 127 3.51 -12.61 13.76
CA GLU A 127 3.88 -12.07 15.08
C GLU A 127 3.39 -10.63 15.29
N LEU A 128 3.39 -9.84 14.20
CA LEU A 128 2.89 -8.48 14.19
C LEU A 128 1.58 -8.41 13.39
N VAL A 129 0.55 -7.86 14.03
CA VAL A 129 -0.71 -7.45 13.39
C VAL A 129 -1.03 -6.03 13.82
N SER A 130 -1.84 -5.35 13.02
CA SER A 130 -2.31 -3.99 13.30
C SER A 130 -3.82 -3.92 13.15
N PHE A 131 -4.41 -2.88 13.74
CA PHE A 131 -5.85 -2.60 13.66
C PHE A 131 -6.05 -1.17 13.19
N ARG A 132 -7.00 -0.98 12.28
CA ARG A 132 -7.44 0.34 11.89
C ARG A 132 -8.35 0.90 12.97
N VAL A 133 -7.95 2.03 13.54
CA VAL A 133 -8.70 2.71 14.61
C VAL A 133 -9.21 4.04 14.09
N ASN A 134 -10.50 4.32 14.31
CA ASN A 134 -11.04 5.66 14.18
C ASN A 134 -10.81 6.39 15.51
N PRO A 135 -9.97 7.45 15.55
CA PRO A 135 -9.59 8.08 16.81
C PRO A 135 -10.74 8.84 17.50
N GLY A 136 -11.90 8.97 16.85
CA GLY A 136 -13.04 9.74 17.37
C GLY A 136 -12.84 11.25 17.34
N ILE A 137 -11.70 11.70 16.77
CA ILE A 137 -11.35 13.09 16.56
C ILE A 137 -11.12 13.23 15.07
N GLY A 138 -11.96 14.04 14.42
CA GLY A 138 -11.80 14.37 13.02
C GLY A 138 -11.20 15.76 12.83
N ALA A 139 -10.33 15.89 11.85
CA ALA A 139 -9.83 17.17 11.38
C ALA A 139 -10.05 17.26 9.88
N GLY A 140 -10.53 18.40 9.42
CA GLY A 140 -10.81 18.65 8.01
C GLY A 140 -10.89 20.16 7.79
N HIS A 141 -10.52 20.61 6.59
CA HIS A 141 -10.60 22.03 6.24
C HIS A 141 -12.06 22.51 6.06
N HIS A 142 -13.00 21.57 5.87
CA HIS A 142 -14.43 21.80 5.75
C HIS A 142 -15.20 20.65 6.41
N GLU A 143 -16.44 20.89 6.85
CA GLU A 143 -17.31 19.91 7.53
C GLU A 143 -17.43 18.58 6.75
N HIS A 144 -17.67 18.65 5.43
CA HIS A 144 -17.69 17.48 4.53
C HIS A 144 -16.36 16.72 4.39
N CYS A 145 -15.26 17.29 4.88
CA CYS A 145 -13.93 16.67 4.86
C CYS A 145 -13.44 16.29 6.27
N VAL A 146 -14.26 16.49 7.31
CA VAL A 146 -13.97 15.99 8.65
C VAL A 146 -14.17 14.48 8.64
N THR A 147 -13.08 13.74 8.67
CA THR A 147 -13.07 12.27 8.74
C THR A 147 -12.57 11.85 10.11
N GLY A 148 -13.05 10.73 10.66
CA GLY A 148 -12.65 10.26 11.99
C GLY A 148 -13.48 10.82 13.17
N SER A 149 -14.42 11.73 12.90
CA SER A 149 -15.57 12.02 13.78
C SER A 149 -16.54 10.82 13.77
N ARG A 150 -17.18 10.55 14.90
CA ARG A 150 -18.08 9.39 15.10
C ARG A 150 -19.20 9.30 14.08
#